data_AF-A0AA38Q0R0-F1
#
_entry.id   AF-A0AA38Q0R0-F1
#
_cell.length_a   1.000
_cell.length_b   1.000
_cell.length_c   1.000
_cell.angle_alpha   90.00
_cell.angle_beta   90.00
_cell.angle_gamma   90.00
#
_symmetry.space_group_name_H-M   'P 1'
#
loop_
_entity.id
_entity.type
_entity.pdbx_description
1 polymer ?
#
loop_
_entity_poly.entity_id
_entity_poly.type
_entity_poly.pdbx_seq_one_letter_code
_entity_poly.pdbx_strand_id
1 'polypeptide(L)' 'MSQFALSGVLTQLYAATSPEAAQYNGKYLRPWARLGEPHPQTKDEVEQKKMWDYCMAAIKDYE' A
#
# COMPACT_ATOMS: atom_id res chain seq x y z
N MET A 1 -8.53 -20.03 20.29
CA MET A 1 -8.64 -18.94 19.29
C MET A 1 -7.27 -18.75 18.68
N SER A 2 -7.11 -19.07 17.41
CA SER A 2 -5.82 -19.43 16.80
C SER A 2 -4.83 -18.26 16.71
N GLN A 3 -3.60 -18.49 17.14
CA GLN A 3 -2.42 -17.61 17.05
C GLN A 3 -2.22 -16.91 15.68
N PHE A 4 -2.79 -17.46 14.60
CA PHE A 4 -2.62 -16.99 13.23
C PHE A 4 -3.43 -15.73 12.88
N ALA A 5 -4.56 -15.46 13.55
CA ALA A 5 -5.43 -14.33 13.21
C ALA A 5 -4.76 -12.96 13.46
N LEU A 6 -3.90 -12.86 14.49
CA LEU A 6 -3.17 -11.62 14.80
C LEU A 6 -2.10 -11.27 13.77
N SER A 7 -1.55 -12.27 13.06
CA SER A 7 -0.47 -12.03 12.10
C SER A 7 -0.94 -11.30 10.84
N GLY A 8 -2.23 -11.42 10.48
CA GLY A 8 -2.78 -10.82 9.27
C GLY A 8 -2.89 -9.30 9.33
N VAL A 9 -3.21 -8.73 10.51
CA VAL A 9 -3.36 -7.27 10.68
C VAL A 9 -2.03 -6.56 10.99
N LEU A 10 -1.01 -7.32 11.43
CA LEU A 10 0.23 -6.77 11.97
C LEU A 10 0.87 -5.71 11.06
N THR A 11 1.02 -6.00 9.75
CA THR A 11 1.67 -5.05 8.83
C THR A 11 0.91 -3.74 8.72
N GLN A 12 -0.43 -3.79 8.66
CA GLN A 12 -1.25 -2.57 8.52
C GLN A 12 -1.26 -1.76 9.82
N LEU A 13 -1.37 -2.43 10.97
CA LEU A 13 -1.28 -1.76 12.27
C LEU A 13 0.09 -1.10 12.45
N TYR A 14 1.17 -1.81 12.14
CA TYR A 14 2.52 -1.26 12.18
C TYR A 14 2.67 -0.04 11.26
N ALA A 15 2.24 -0.14 9.99
CA ALA A 15 2.32 0.96 9.03
C ALA A 15 1.59 2.23 9.52
N ALA A 16 0.47 2.05 10.22
CA ALA A 16 -0.37 3.15 10.69
C ALA A 16 0.10 3.75 12.03
N THR A 17 0.71 2.97 12.93
CA THR A 17 0.93 3.40 14.32
C THR A 17 2.39 3.43 14.78
N SER A 18 3.33 2.78 14.08
CA SER A 18 4.73 2.80 14.47
C SER A 18 5.38 4.16 14.14
N PRO A 19 6.09 4.81 15.07
CA PRO A 19 6.86 6.02 14.78
C PRO A 19 7.92 5.79 13.70
N GLU A 20 8.53 4.61 13.65
CA GLU A 20 9.50 4.23 12.62
C GLU A 20 8.87 4.17 11.22
N ALA A 21 7.61 3.73 11.13
CA ALA A 21 6.87 3.67 9.88
C ALA A 21 6.62 5.05 9.24
N ALA A 22 6.68 6.13 10.02
CA ALA A 22 6.57 7.50 9.50
C ALA A 22 7.68 7.82 8.46
N GLN A 23 8.82 7.13 8.52
CA GLN A 23 9.92 7.30 7.57
C GLN A 23 9.75 6.48 6.27
N TYR A 24 8.67 5.71 6.15
CA TYR A 24 8.46 4.75 5.06
C TYR A 24 7.47 5.25 4.00
N ASN A 25 7.17 6.54 3.97
CA ASN A 25 6.33 7.11 2.92
C ASN A 25 6.87 6.75 1.52
N GLY A 26 5.98 6.27 0.64
CA GLY A 26 6.33 5.79 -0.70
C GLY A 26 7.03 4.42 -0.75
N LYS A 27 7.30 3.77 0.39
CA LYS A 27 7.86 2.41 0.45
C LYS A 27 6.74 1.38 0.67
N TYR A 28 7.07 0.12 0.37
CA TYR A 28 6.15 -1.00 0.56
C TYR A 28 6.56 -1.85 1.76
N LEU A 29 5.57 -2.27 2.54
CA LEU A 29 5.74 -3.26 3.59
C LEU A 29 5.16 -4.59 3.13
N ARG A 30 5.97 -5.64 3.21
CA ARG A 30 5.56 -7.03 3.02
C ARG A 30 5.05 -7.63 4.34
N PRO A 31 4.50 -8.86 4.35
CA PRO A 31 4.01 -9.50 5.56
C PRO A 31 5.00 -9.41 6.73
N TRP A 32 4.46 -9.15 7.91
CA TRP A 32 5.18 -8.98 9.18
C TRP A 32 6.09 -7.74 9.25
N ALA A 33 5.58 -6.59 8.77
CA ALA A 33 6.20 -5.27 8.93
C ALA A 33 7.65 -5.14 8.40
N ARG A 34 7.96 -5.82 7.30
CA ARG A 34 9.29 -5.74 6.67
C ARG A 34 9.24 -4.86 5.43
N LEU A 35 10.26 -4.05 5.19
CA LEU A 35 10.41 -3.35 3.91
C LEU A 35 10.56 -4.36 2.77
N GLY A 36 9.96 -4.03 1.63
CA GLY A 36 10.04 -4.82 0.41
C GLY A 36 9.97 -3.92 -0.83
N GLU A 37 10.43 -4.46 -1.95
CA GLU A 37 10.31 -3.81 -3.25
C GLU A 37 9.04 -4.32 -3.96
N PRO A 38 8.27 -3.43 -4.58
CA PRO A 38 7.12 -3.83 -5.38
C PRO A 38 7.59 -4.41 -6.73
N HIS A 39 6.66 -4.99 -7.47
CA HIS A 39 6.93 -5.50 -8.81
C HIS A 39 7.46 -4.37 -9.72
N PRO A 40 8.46 -4.59 -10.60
CA PRO A 40 9.06 -3.52 -11.40
C PRO A 40 8.07 -2.72 -12.26
N GLN A 41 7.01 -3.37 -12.75
CA GLN A 41 5.97 -2.69 -13.53
C GLN A 41 5.21 -1.62 -12.73
N THR A 42 5.19 -1.70 -11.40
CA THR A 42 4.56 -0.66 -10.58
C THR A 42 5.38 0.63 -10.55
N LYS A 43 6.57 0.67 -11.17
CA LYS A 43 7.45 1.85 -11.22
C LYS A 43 7.31 2.64 -12.54
N ASP A 44 6.40 2.23 -13.43
CA ASP A 44 6.10 2.96 -14.65
C ASP A 44 5.13 4.13 -14.37
N GLU A 45 5.68 5.34 -14.27
CA GLU A 45 4.92 6.56 -13.99
C GLU A 45 3.89 6.90 -15.08
N VAL A 46 4.17 6.54 -16.34
CA VAL A 46 3.25 6.79 -17.46
C VAL A 46 2.01 5.92 -17.30
N GLU A 47 2.20 4.65 -16.94
CA GLU A 47 1.09 3.73 -16.71
C GLU A 47 0.30 4.07 -15.44
N GLN A 48 0.98 4.48 -14.36
CA GLN A 48 0.34 4.99 -13.14
C GLN A 48 -0.58 6.17 -13.45
N LYS A 49 -0.13 7.12 -14.28
CA LYS A 49 -0.94 8.29 -14.66
C LYS A 49 -2.19 7.88 -15.43
N LYS A 50 -2.08 6.96 -16.40
CA LYS A 50 -3.24 6.46 -17.14
C LYS A 50 -4.27 5.82 -16.22
N MET A 51 -3.81 5.01 -15.26
CA MET A 51 -4.68 4.36 -14.27
C MET A 51 -5.40 5.40 -13.38
N TRP A 52 -4.68 6.43 -12.94
CA TRP A 52 -5.27 7.54 -12.19
C TRP A 52 -6.36 8.27 -12.99
N ASP A 53 -6.02 8.70 -14.21
CA ASP A 53 -6.95 9.43 -15.08
C ASP A 53 -8.22 8.60 -15.36
N TYR A 54 -8.07 7.29 -15.54
CA TYR A 54 -9.20 6.36 -15.69
C TYR A 54 -10.07 6.29 -14.43
N CYS A 55 -9.49 6.12 -13.25
CA CYS A 55 -10.24 6.07 -11.99
C CYS A 55 -11.00 7.38 -11.73
N MET A 56 -10.36 8.53 -11.94
CA MET A 56 -11.00 9.84 -11.76
C MET A 56 -12.13 10.06 -12.77
N ALA A 57 -11.96 9.63 -14.03
CA ALA A 57 -13.03 9.69 -15.02
C ALA A 57 -14.22 8.80 -14.65
N ALA A 58 -13.98 7.60 -14.09
CA ALA A 58 -15.02 6.65 -13.71
C ALA A 58 -15.87 7.12 -12.53
N ILE A 59 -15.29 7.87 -11.58
CA ILE A 59 -16.02 8.40 -10.42
C ILE A 59 -16.70 9.74 -10.67
N LYS A 60 -16.40 10.41 -11.79
CA LYS A 60 -16.88 11.76 -12.10
C LYS A 60 -18.41 11.89 -12.10
N ASP A 61 -19.13 10.81 -12.40
CA ASP A 61 -20.59 10.80 -12.41
C ASP A 61 -21.21 10.64 -11.00
N TYR A 62 -20.39 10.39 -9.97
CA TYR A 62 -20.79 10.19 -8.58
C TYR A 62 -20.33 11.32 -7.64
N GLU A 63 -19.67 12.35 -8.18
CA GLU A 63 -19.34 13.61 -7.50
C GLU A 63 -20.44 14.66 -7.70
#